data_AF-L8FRG1-F1
#
_entry.id   AF-L8FRG1-F1
#
_cell.length_a   1.000
_cell.length_b   1.000
_cell.length_c   1.000
_cell.angle_alpha   90.00
_cell.angle_beta   90.00
_cell.angle_gamma   90.00
#
_symmetry.space_group_name_H-M   'P 1'
#
loop_
_entity.id
_entity.type
_entity.pdbx_description
1 polymer ?
#
loop_
_entity_poly.entity_id
_entity_poly.type
_entity_poly.pdbx_seq_one_letter_code
_entity_poly.pdbx_strand_id
1 'polypeptide(L)'
;MQDRSTAAFKDSLRGADMLLIDDVQFDGKKIVLSADRAPMALTEIEPRLRSHLASGLTCPVEPGRPLGVVSGEVRPEVLEHLVDRTPGSMRELEGAVNTLAAVAATRLSALTVDEAQGLLGAALRGGPERRITVDEIQKT
;
A
#
# COMPACT_ATOMS: atom_id res chain seq x y z
N MET A 1 -34.04 -7.64 -18.81
CA MET A 1 -34.57 -8.50 -17.72
C MET A 1 -33.46 -9.22 -16.93
N GLN A 2 -32.22 -8.68 -16.86
CA GLN A 2 -31.06 -9.30 -16.20
C GLN A 2 -30.54 -8.53 -14.97
N ASP A 3 -31.15 -7.39 -14.62
CA ASP A 3 -30.60 -6.46 -13.62
C ASP A 3 -31.04 -6.78 -12.18
N ARG A 4 -32.14 -7.51 -12.02
CA ARG A 4 -32.78 -7.77 -10.70
C ARG A 4 -32.10 -8.87 -9.89
N SER A 5 -31.37 -9.79 -10.53
CA SER A 5 -30.68 -10.91 -9.83
C SER A 5 -29.33 -10.51 -9.25
N THR A 6 -28.60 -9.59 -9.89
CA THR A 6 -27.26 -9.17 -9.45
C THR A 6 -27.34 -8.29 -8.20
N ALA A 7 -28.34 -7.40 -8.13
CA ALA A 7 -28.58 -6.58 -6.94
C ALA A 7 -28.96 -7.45 -5.71
N ALA A 8 -29.87 -8.40 -5.89
CA ALA A 8 -30.29 -9.31 -4.82
C ALA A 8 -29.15 -10.24 -4.35
N PHE A 9 -28.30 -10.70 -5.27
CA PHE A 9 -27.11 -11.49 -4.94
C PHE A 9 -26.08 -10.67 -4.15
N LYS A 10 -25.83 -9.42 -4.55
CA LYS A 10 -24.93 -8.51 -3.84
C LYS A 10 -25.44 -8.18 -2.44
N ASP A 11 -26.75 -8.01 -2.26
CA ASP A 11 -27.34 -7.76 -0.95
C ASP A 11 -27.29 -9.00 -0.04
N SER A 12 -27.41 -10.21 -0.60
CA SER A 12 -27.21 -11.47 0.14
C SER A 12 -25.77 -11.60 0.67
N LEU A 13 -24.77 -11.26 -0.16
CA LEU A 13 -23.37 -11.30 0.25
C LEU A 13 -23.04 -10.25 1.34
N ARG A 14 -23.65 -9.06 1.28
CA ARG A 14 -23.46 -8.00 2.28
C ARG A 14 -23.92 -8.39 3.68
N GLY A 15 -24.96 -9.22 3.78
CA GLY A 15 -25.43 -9.75 5.07
C GLY A 15 -24.49 -10.80 5.68
N ALA A 16 -23.75 -11.54 4.84
CA ALA A 16 -22.83 -12.57 5.31
C ALA A 16 -21.58 -11.97 5.99
N ASP A 17 -21.10 -10.81 5.54
CA ASP A 17 -19.89 -10.17 6.09
C ASP A 17 -20.00 -9.89 7.59
N MET A 18 -21.15 -9.38 8.06
CA MET A 18 -21.40 -9.11 9.48
C MET A 18 -21.42 -10.40 10.30
N LEU A 19 -22.14 -11.41 9.83
CA LEU A 19 -22.27 -12.70 10.54
C LEU A 19 -20.91 -13.37 10.69
N LEU A 20 -20.08 -13.35 9.65
CA LEU A 20 -18.73 -13.92 9.69
C LEU A 20 -17.83 -13.20 10.70
N ILE A 21 -17.90 -11.87 10.77
CA ILE A 21 -17.13 -11.09 11.74
C ILE A 21 -17.60 -11.41 13.16
N ASP A 22 -18.90 -11.45 13.39
CA ASP A 22 -19.49 -11.72 14.70
C ASP A 22 -19.16 -13.15 15.18
N ASP A 23 -19.25 -14.16 14.30
CA ASP A 23 -18.90 -15.55 14.63
C ASP A 23 -17.43 -15.70 15.01
N VAL A 24 -16.52 -15.07 14.26
CA VAL A 24 -15.08 -15.14 14.54
C VAL A 24 -14.74 -14.40 15.84
N GLN A 25 -15.41 -13.28 16.13
CA GLN A 25 -15.27 -12.58 17.41
C GLN A 25 -15.84 -13.41 18.58
N PHE A 26 -16.98 -14.06 18.38
CA PHE A 26 -17.61 -14.93 19.38
C PHE A 26 -16.72 -16.12 19.76
N ASP A 27 -15.99 -16.67 18.79
CA ASP A 27 -14.96 -17.69 18.99
C ASP A 27 -13.71 -17.19 19.76
N GLY A 28 -13.67 -15.90 20.15
CA GLY A 28 -12.53 -15.29 20.83
C GLY A 28 -11.31 -15.08 19.94
N LYS A 29 -11.45 -15.20 18.62
CA LYS A 29 -10.36 -15.00 17.66
C LYS A 29 -10.17 -13.51 17.39
N LYS A 30 -8.93 -13.14 17.02
CA LYS A 30 -8.58 -11.77 16.65
C LYS A 30 -8.81 -11.57 15.16
N ILE A 31 -9.47 -10.47 14.80
CA ILE A 31 -9.67 -10.03 13.42
C ILE A 31 -8.88 -8.75 13.21
N VAL A 32 -8.10 -8.71 12.13
CA VAL A 32 -7.38 -7.51 11.69
C VAL A 32 -7.84 -7.20 10.26
N LEU A 33 -8.29 -5.98 10.04
CA LEU A 33 -8.78 -5.50 8.75
C LEU A 33 -7.99 -4.27 8.34
N SER A 34 -7.64 -4.18 7.06
CA SER A 34 -7.01 -3.01 6.46
C SER A 34 -7.94 -2.40 5.44
N ALA A 35 -8.05 -1.07 5.43
CA ALA A 35 -8.80 -0.33 4.44
C ALA A 35 -8.02 0.92 4.02
N ASP A 36 -8.35 1.45 2.84
CA ASP A 36 -7.77 2.69 2.31
C ASP A 36 -8.29 3.95 3.03
N ARG A 37 -9.38 3.81 3.79
CA ARG A 37 -10.10 4.87 4.49
C ARG A 37 -10.59 4.38 5.84
N ALA A 38 -10.81 5.31 6.77
CA ALA A 38 -11.37 5.00 8.07
C ALA A 38 -12.77 4.35 7.96
N PRO A 39 -13.20 3.52 8.95
CA PRO A 39 -14.46 2.78 8.89
C PRO A 39 -15.69 3.62 8.51
N MET A 40 -15.80 4.84 9.05
CA MET A 40 -16.91 5.76 8.77
C MET A 40 -16.92 6.32 7.34
N ALA A 41 -15.77 6.35 6.68
CA ALA A 41 -15.61 6.86 5.31
C ALA A 41 -15.81 5.78 4.23
N LEU A 42 -16.06 4.52 4.61
CA LEU A 42 -16.34 3.42 3.69
C LEU A 42 -17.79 3.48 3.18
N THR A 43 -18.08 4.40 2.25
CA THR A 43 -19.45 4.65 1.76
C THR A 43 -20.07 3.50 0.96
N GLU A 44 -19.28 2.50 0.58
CA GLU A 44 -19.67 1.39 -0.30
C GLU A 44 -20.21 0.16 0.45
N ILE A 45 -19.99 0.09 1.77
CA ILE A 45 -20.47 -0.98 2.68
C ILE A 45 -21.67 -0.53 3.50
N GLU A 46 -22.45 -1.47 4.05
CA GLU A 46 -23.66 -1.16 4.80
C GLU A 46 -23.39 -0.38 6.10
N PRO A 47 -24.24 0.59 6.52
CA PRO A 47 -24.01 1.41 7.71
C PRO A 47 -23.74 0.62 9.00
N ARG A 48 -24.39 -0.53 9.18
CA ARG A 48 -24.18 -1.40 10.36
C ARG A 48 -22.76 -1.93 10.42
N LEU A 49 -22.22 -2.39 9.28
CA LEU A 49 -20.83 -2.85 9.18
C LEU A 49 -19.84 -1.73 9.48
N ARG A 50 -20.09 -0.50 9.00
CA ARG A 50 -19.24 0.65 9.36
C ARG A 50 -19.22 0.90 10.85
N SER A 51 -20.39 0.89 11.50
CA SER A 51 -20.52 1.09 12.95
C SER A 51 -19.81 0.00 13.74
N HIS A 52 -19.91 -1.25 13.28
CA HIS A 52 -19.25 -2.39 13.91
C HIS A 52 -17.73 -2.29 13.82
N LEU A 53 -17.20 -2.01 12.62
CA LEU A 53 -15.76 -1.80 12.39
C LEU A 53 -15.20 -0.65 13.25
N ALA A 54 -15.99 0.42 13.43
CA ALA A 54 -15.60 1.55 14.28
C ALA A 54 -15.66 1.26 15.79
N SER A 55 -16.34 0.18 16.22
CA SER A 55 -16.38 -0.20 17.63
C SER A 55 -15.08 -0.84 18.13
N GLY A 56 -14.21 -1.28 17.21
CA GLY A 56 -12.90 -1.85 17.51
C GLY A 56 -11.77 -0.81 17.60
N LEU A 57 -10.52 -1.31 17.62
CA LEU A 57 -9.33 -0.46 17.57
C LEU A 57 -9.06 0.00 16.12
N THR A 58 -9.09 1.30 15.88
CA THR A 58 -8.70 1.90 14.60
C THR A 58 -7.33 2.56 14.73
N CYS A 59 -6.40 2.22 13.83
CA CYS A 59 -5.06 2.79 13.79
C CYS A 59 -4.75 3.27 12.36
N PRO A 60 -4.50 4.57 12.12
CA PRO A 60 -4.05 5.03 10.82
C PRO A 60 -2.65 4.47 10.52
N VAL A 61 -2.43 4.04 9.28
CA VAL A 61 -1.12 3.59 8.80
C VAL A 61 -0.54 4.70 7.93
N GLU A 62 0.44 5.42 8.47
CA GLU A 62 1.20 6.38 7.70
C GLU A 62 2.26 5.67 6.85
N PRO A 63 2.52 6.11 5.61
CA PRO A 63 3.59 5.55 4.80
C PRO A 63 4.95 5.77 5.48
N GLY A 64 5.58 4.68 5.92
CA GLY A 64 6.93 4.71 6.51
C GLY A 64 8.02 5.00 5.47
N ARG A 65 9.22 5.38 5.94
CA ARG A 65 10.40 5.44 5.06
C ARG A 65 10.77 4.02 4.60
N PRO A 66 10.80 3.75 3.29
CA PRO A 66 10.89 2.39 2.79
C PRO A 66 12.29 1.77 2.81
N LEU A 67 13.32 2.56 3.18
CA LEU A 67 14.71 2.14 3.30
C LEU A 67 14.90 0.91 4.21
N GLY A 68 14.05 0.73 5.22
CA GLY A 68 14.14 -0.40 6.16
C GLY A 68 13.62 -1.74 5.63
N VAL A 69 12.79 -1.74 4.58
CA VAL A 69 12.11 -2.95 4.09
C VAL A 69 12.86 -3.58 2.91
N VAL A 70 13.63 -2.79 2.16
CA VAL A 70 14.19 -3.17 0.86
C VAL A 70 15.73 -3.25 0.88
N SER A 71 16.36 -3.06 2.04
CA SER A 71 17.80 -2.81 2.21
C SER A 71 18.73 -4.02 2.08
N GLY A 72 18.23 -5.22 1.79
CA GLY A 72 19.03 -6.44 1.81
C GLY A 72 19.87 -6.72 0.55
N GLU A 73 19.42 -6.27 -0.62
CA GLU A 73 19.99 -6.74 -1.89
C GLU A 73 20.48 -5.63 -2.82
N VAL A 74 20.04 -4.40 -2.61
CA VAL A 74 20.39 -3.22 -3.42
C VAL A 74 21.33 -2.32 -2.64
N ARG A 75 22.31 -1.72 -3.32
CA ARG A 75 23.22 -0.75 -2.70
C ARG A 75 22.45 0.44 -2.11
N PRO A 76 22.87 0.96 -0.94
CA PRO A 76 22.23 2.11 -0.30
C PRO A 76 22.06 3.31 -1.24
N GLU A 77 23.08 3.62 -2.05
CA GLU A 77 23.03 4.77 -2.96
C GLU A 77 21.99 4.62 -4.07
N VAL A 78 21.81 3.39 -4.58
CA VAL A 78 20.77 3.09 -5.57
C VAL A 78 19.40 3.16 -4.90
N LEU A 79 19.26 2.59 -3.70
CA LEU A 79 18.00 2.61 -2.97
C LEU A 79 17.56 4.04 -2.60
N GLU A 80 18.47 4.88 -2.14
CA GLU A 80 18.23 6.32 -1.90
C GLU A 80 17.76 7.02 -3.18
N HIS A 81 18.44 6.77 -4.29
CA HIS A 81 18.03 7.33 -5.58
C HIS A 81 16.62 6.90 -5.99
N LEU A 82 16.25 5.63 -5.78
CA LEU A 82 14.90 5.16 -6.07
C LEU A 82 13.86 5.83 -5.18
N VAL A 83 14.15 5.99 -3.88
CA VAL A 83 13.24 6.68 -2.93
C VAL A 83 12.95 8.11 -3.36
N ASP A 84 13.96 8.84 -3.83
CA ASP A 84 13.80 10.23 -4.31
C ASP A 84 12.96 10.32 -5.59
N ARG A 85 13.00 9.27 -6.42
CA ARG A 85 12.27 9.18 -7.70
C ARG A 85 10.85 8.65 -7.57
N THR A 86 10.49 8.03 -6.44
CA THR A 86 9.15 7.47 -6.17
C THR A 86 8.55 8.04 -4.88
N PRO A 87 8.31 9.36 -4.80
CA PRO A 87 7.88 9.98 -3.55
C PRO A 87 6.48 9.51 -3.12
N GLY A 88 6.40 8.94 -1.93
CA GLY A 88 5.11 8.54 -1.31
C GLY A 88 4.47 7.28 -1.89
N SER A 89 5.13 6.58 -2.83
CA SER A 89 4.61 5.37 -3.47
C SER A 89 5.50 4.16 -3.15
N MET A 90 5.18 3.44 -2.07
CA MET A 90 5.90 2.20 -1.72
C MET A 90 5.80 1.15 -2.83
N ARG A 91 4.66 1.10 -3.53
CA ARG A 91 4.45 0.17 -4.65
C ARG A 91 5.37 0.44 -5.84
N GLU A 92 5.57 1.71 -6.19
CA GLU A 92 6.51 2.07 -7.27
C GLU A 92 7.95 1.73 -6.89
N LEU A 93 8.34 2.00 -5.64
CA LEU A 93 9.67 1.65 -5.15
C LEU A 93 9.91 0.13 -5.15
N GLU A 94 8.98 -0.64 -4.60
CA GLU A 94 9.05 -2.10 -4.59
C GLU A 94 9.07 -2.65 -6.02
N GLY A 95 8.25 -2.10 -6.93
CA GLY A 95 8.25 -2.45 -8.33
C GLY A 95 9.59 -2.16 -9.02
N ALA A 96 10.22 -1.03 -8.72
CA ALA A 96 11.54 -0.68 -9.23
C ALA A 96 12.60 -1.67 -8.74
N VAL A 97 12.63 -1.97 -7.43
CA VAL A 97 13.59 -2.95 -6.89
C VAL A 97 13.35 -4.36 -7.43
N ASN A 98 12.10 -4.80 -7.52
CA ASN A 98 11.76 -6.10 -8.10
C ASN A 98 12.19 -6.19 -9.57
N THR A 99 12.07 -5.10 -10.32
CA THR A 99 12.55 -5.03 -11.70
C THR A 99 14.08 -5.14 -11.76
N LEU A 100 14.80 -4.40 -10.90
CA LEU A 100 16.26 -4.52 -10.81
C LEU A 100 16.68 -5.95 -10.42
N ALA A 101 15.99 -6.58 -9.48
CA ALA A 101 16.26 -7.95 -9.05
C ALA A 101 16.07 -8.95 -10.20
N ALA A 102 15.01 -8.79 -10.99
CA ALA A 102 14.74 -9.64 -12.14
C ALA A 102 15.79 -9.49 -13.26
N VAL A 103 16.29 -8.26 -13.50
CA VAL A 103 17.20 -7.99 -14.62
C VAL A 103 18.67 -8.18 -14.25
N ALA A 104 19.07 -7.76 -13.05
CA ALA A 104 20.47 -7.85 -12.60
C ALA A 104 20.79 -9.17 -11.89
N ALA A 105 19.78 -9.90 -11.40
CA ALA A 105 19.94 -11.18 -10.72
C ALA A 105 21.07 -11.14 -9.66
N THR A 106 22.16 -11.89 -9.87
CA THR A 106 23.31 -11.95 -8.95
C THR A 106 24.12 -10.66 -8.85
N ARG A 107 23.94 -9.71 -9.78
CA ARG A 107 24.62 -8.41 -9.81
C ARG A 107 23.86 -7.30 -9.08
N LEU A 108 22.69 -7.58 -8.49
CA LEU A 108 21.84 -6.56 -7.86
C LEU A 108 22.59 -5.71 -6.82
N SER A 109 23.45 -6.33 -6.02
CA SER A 109 24.27 -5.68 -5.00
C SER A 109 25.48 -4.91 -5.54
N ALA A 110 25.79 -5.06 -6.83
CA ALA A 110 26.90 -4.37 -7.50
C ALA A 110 26.43 -3.24 -8.43
N LEU A 111 25.12 -3.10 -8.65
CA LEU A 111 24.56 -2.10 -9.54
C LEU A 111 24.95 -0.68 -9.14
N THR A 112 25.34 0.12 -10.13
CA THR A 112 25.51 1.56 -9.95
C THR A 112 24.19 2.30 -10.18
N VAL A 113 24.13 3.57 -9.76
CA VAL A 113 22.95 4.43 -9.98
C VAL A 113 22.66 4.57 -11.49
N ASP A 114 23.70 4.81 -12.31
CA ASP A 114 23.55 4.93 -13.76
C ASP A 114 23.05 3.63 -14.41
N GLU A 115 23.56 2.47 -13.96
CA GLU A 115 23.07 1.18 -14.43
C GLU A 115 21.61 0.97 -14.03
N ALA A 116 21.24 1.26 -12.79
CA ALA A 116 19.86 1.15 -12.33
C ALA A 116 18.91 2.05 -13.12
N GLN A 117 19.30 3.30 -13.41
CA GLN A 117 18.53 4.21 -14.27
C GLN A 117 18.35 3.67 -15.68
N GLY A 118 19.44 3.16 -16.29
CA GLY A 118 19.41 2.57 -17.62
C GLY A 118 18.49 1.36 -17.71
N LEU A 119 18.49 0.51 -16.68
CA LEU A 119 17.65 -0.70 -16.60
C LEU A 119 16.17 -0.39 -16.36
N LEU A 120 15.87 0.66 -15.60
CA LEU A 120 14.50 1.02 -15.25
C LEU A 120 13.83 1.90 -16.31
N GLY A 121 14.59 2.62 -17.12
CA GLY A 121 14.11 3.33 -18.31
C GLY A 121 12.82 4.13 -18.07
N ALA A 122 11.76 3.81 -18.82
CA ALA A 122 10.45 4.45 -18.72
C ALA A 122 9.57 3.92 -17.57
N ALA A 123 9.95 2.84 -16.88
CA ALA A 123 9.20 2.32 -15.74
C ALA A 123 9.31 3.25 -14.52
N LEU A 124 10.44 3.97 -14.38
CA LEU A 124 10.64 5.06 -13.44
C LEU A 124 10.23 6.43 -14.02
N ARG A 125 9.08 6.51 -14.70
CA ARG A 125 8.47 7.82 -15.02
C ARG A 125 7.94 8.43 -13.73
N GLY A 126 8.87 9.03 -12.98
CA GLY A 126 8.63 9.66 -11.71
C GLY A 126 7.63 10.80 -11.83
N GLY A 127 6.76 10.88 -10.83
CA GLY A 127 6.24 12.17 -10.38
C GLY A 127 7.40 13.15 -10.10
N PRO A 128 7.10 14.44 -9.92
CA PRO A 128 8.13 15.44 -9.67
C PRO A 128 9.06 14.97 -8.53
N GLU A 129 10.38 15.11 -8.72
CA GLU A 129 11.35 14.90 -7.65
C GLU A 129 10.85 15.57 -6.38
N ARG A 130 10.97 14.88 -5.25
CA ARG A 130 10.55 15.42 -3.96
C ARG A 130 11.41 16.65 -3.63
N ARG A 131 10.93 17.83 -4.01
CA ARG A 131 11.51 19.10 -3.56
C ARG A 131 11.07 19.32 -2.14
N ILE A 132 11.99 19.12 -1.19
CA ILE A 132 11.79 19.57 0.18
C ILE A 132 11.64 21.09 0.13
N THR A 133 10.44 21.59 0.43
CA THR A 133 10.18 23.03 0.50
C THR A 133 10.50 23.54 1.90
N VAL A 134 10.76 24.85 2.01
CA VAL A 134 11.05 25.50 3.31
C VAL A 134 9.92 25.26 4.31
N ASP A 135 8.67 25.19 3.83
CA ASP A 135 7.48 24.92 4.67
C ASP A 135 7.49 23.51 5.29
N GLU A 136 8.08 22.52 4.62
CA GLU A 136 8.22 21.16 5.16
C GLU A 136 9.30 21.09 6.26
N ILE A 137 10.33 21.92 6.17
CA ILE A 137 11.41 22.00 7.16
C ILE A 137 10.92 22.67 8.45
N GLN A 138 10.03 23.66 8.35
CA GLN A 138 9.55 24.43 9.50
C GLN A 138 8.48 23.73 10.37
N LYS A 139 7.96 22.57 9.94
CA LYS A 139 6.95 21.77 10.69
C LYS A 139 7.55 20.69 11.60
N THR A 140 8.87 20.52 11.60
CA THR A 140 9.60 19.60 12.49
C THR A 140 10.10 20.35 13.71
#